data_AF-A0A6G9YKD7-F1
#
_entry.id   AF-A0A6G9YKD7-F1
#
_cell.length_a   1.000
_cell.length_b   1.000
_cell.length_c   1.000
_cell.angle_alpha   90.00
_cell.angle_beta   90.00
_cell.angle_gamma   90.00
#
_symmetry.space_group_name_H-M   'P 1'
#
loop_
_entity.id
_entity.type
_entity.pdbx_description
1 polymer ?
#
loop_
_entity_poly.entity_id
_entity_poly.type
_entity_poly.pdbx_seq_one_letter_code
_entity_poly.pdbx_strand_id
1 'polypeptide(L)'
;MNRKPMTSAVSAFYADLEFAYRDQIVAGLRGSGKTYRDIARTLGLTSRQVETVLGEVAALRGRGVSQSEIGRRVGLPRTTVQDLLRDKKSGRWTPRKTQALLGLSQMHGMQLDVLGWFLGMERNHVHSLVKQLHGEGLIYEPDAVQAGEKWVVPTRVTAARYLGWRPADWRPPIALAEHYRAVAQARVMYVGAAPELWVSERELRHRLGAVGTGNRRSAKAVEVSTGRAPRLGRDHVHDGRFLGVVKGRHGWWAVEVELSRKDPEYMDIALRGAVRAARDSTDEPMVGVLYLCRSAAVLDNVNAAYQRLPEAEFGELALVLVIRDFDREWKKFLTRYAQLREARKEQSANRRRHRRNLTRLSQQEAS
;
A
#
# COMPACT_ATOMS: atom_id res chain seq x y z
N MET A 1 1.57 16.57 -41.22
CA MET A 1 1.25 15.13 -41.17
C MET A 1 0.43 14.84 -39.92
N ASN A 2 -0.87 14.58 -40.09
CA ASN A 2 -1.80 14.23 -39.01
C ASN A 2 -1.48 12.83 -38.47
N ARG A 3 -0.94 12.74 -37.25
CA ARG A 3 -0.86 11.46 -36.53
C ARG A 3 -2.23 11.16 -35.92
N LYS A 4 -2.92 10.13 -36.43
CA LYS A 4 -4.07 9.53 -35.73
C LYS A 4 -3.61 9.07 -34.33
N PRO A 5 -4.40 9.28 -33.27
CA PRO A 5 -4.09 8.74 -31.96
C PRO A 5 -4.13 7.20 -31.99
N MET A 6 -3.05 6.55 -31.56
CA MET A 6 -3.01 5.11 -31.36
C MET A 6 -4.02 4.71 -30.28
N THR A 7 -4.74 3.61 -30.50
CA THR A 7 -5.69 3.04 -29.53
C THR A 7 -4.96 2.55 -28.27
N SER A 8 -5.63 2.61 -27.11
CA SER A 8 -5.01 2.36 -25.79
C SER A 8 -4.40 0.96 -25.62
N ALA A 9 -4.95 -0.05 -26.30
CA ALA A 9 -4.44 -1.42 -26.28
C ALA A 9 -3.09 -1.57 -27.00
N VAL A 10 -2.89 -0.82 -28.10
CA VAL A 10 -1.64 -0.81 -28.87
C VAL A 10 -0.56 -0.06 -28.09
N SER A 11 -0.93 1.05 -27.43
CA SER A 11 -0.03 1.77 -26.52
C SER A 11 0.45 0.92 -25.35
N ALA A 12 -0.42 0.07 -24.78
CA ALA A 12 -0.06 -0.84 -23.69
C ALA A 12 0.90 -1.95 -24.17
N PHE A 13 0.66 -2.51 -25.36
CA PHE A 13 1.53 -3.52 -25.96
C PHE A 13 2.95 -3.00 -26.24
N TYR A 14 3.06 -1.79 -26.81
CA TYR A 14 4.38 -1.17 -27.04
C TYR A 14 5.08 -0.79 -25.74
N ALA A 15 4.35 -0.35 -24.71
CA ALA A 15 4.92 -0.09 -23.39
C ALA A 15 5.47 -1.37 -22.72
N ASP A 16 4.80 -2.51 -22.89
CA ASP A 16 5.27 -3.80 -22.39
C ASP A 16 6.52 -4.30 -23.14
N LEU A 17 6.59 -4.09 -24.47
CA LEU A 17 7.79 -4.38 -25.26
C LEU A 17 8.95 -3.43 -24.91
N GLU A 18 8.69 -2.14 -24.75
CA GLU A 18 9.70 -1.15 -24.34
C GLU A 18 10.29 -1.49 -22.97
N PHE A 19 9.48 -2.05 -22.05
CA PHE A 19 9.98 -2.56 -20.77
C PHE A 19 10.81 -3.83 -20.93
N ALA A 20 10.34 -4.81 -21.70
CA ALA A 20 11.03 -6.09 -21.89
C ALA A 20 12.39 -5.94 -22.57
N TYR A 21 12.52 -4.96 -23.47
CA TYR A 21 13.73 -4.72 -24.24
C TYR A 21 14.45 -3.41 -23.86
N ARG A 22 14.11 -2.83 -22.71
CA ARG A 22 14.59 -1.50 -22.30
C ARG A 22 16.11 -1.38 -22.35
N ASP A 23 16.80 -2.40 -21.86
CA ASP A 23 18.26 -2.42 -21.79
C ASP A 23 18.88 -2.44 -23.20
N GLN A 24 18.26 -3.20 -24.12
CA GLN A 24 18.68 -3.28 -25.52
C GLN A 24 18.43 -1.98 -26.27
N ILE A 25 17.30 -1.31 -25.99
CA ILE A 25 16.98 0.01 -26.57
C ILE A 25 17.97 1.07 -26.08
N VAL A 26 18.28 1.08 -24.77
CA VAL A 26 19.28 1.99 -24.19
C VAL A 26 20.67 1.75 -24.80
N ALA A 27 21.11 0.48 -24.90
CA ALA A 27 22.38 0.12 -25.52
C ALA A 27 22.42 0.49 -27.01
N GLY A 28 21.35 0.23 -27.76
CA GLY A 28 21.24 0.58 -29.17
C GLY A 28 21.28 2.08 -29.43
N LEU A 29 20.54 2.88 -28.64
CA LEU A 29 20.60 4.35 -28.73
C LEU A 29 22.00 4.86 -28.40
N ARG A 30 22.68 4.27 -27.42
CA ARG A 30 24.06 4.63 -27.11
C ARG A 30 25.03 4.28 -28.25
N GLY A 31 24.89 3.09 -28.84
CA GLY A 31 25.66 2.66 -30.01
C GLY A 31 25.44 3.56 -31.23
N SER A 32 24.27 4.20 -31.35
CA SER A 32 23.98 5.22 -32.38
C SER A 32 24.58 6.61 -32.10
N GLY A 33 25.38 6.75 -31.04
CA GLY A 33 26.06 7.99 -30.68
C GLY A 33 25.26 8.95 -29.80
N LYS A 34 24.07 8.56 -29.31
CA LYS A 34 23.28 9.41 -28.40
C LYS A 34 23.99 9.58 -27.05
N THR A 35 23.88 10.78 -26.48
CA THR A 35 24.38 11.07 -25.12
C THR A 35 23.43 10.51 -24.06
N TYR A 36 23.90 10.39 -22.82
CA TYR A 36 23.05 9.98 -21.70
C TYR A 36 21.84 10.89 -21.52
N ARG A 37 22.03 12.21 -21.75
CA ARG A 37 20.94 13.19 -21.67
C ARG A 37 19.89 12.96 -22.76
N ASP A 38 20.32 12.63 -23.98
CA ASP A 38 19.40 12.37 -25.10
C ASP A 38 18.63 11.07 -24.90
N ILE A 39 19.29 10.01 -24.43
CA ILE A 39 18.66 8.73 -24.11
C ILE A 39 17.65 8.92 -22.98
N ALA A 40 18.06 9.58 -21.90
CA ALA A 40 17.20 9.91 -20.75
C ALA A 40 15.94 10.65 -21.19
N ARG A 41 16.09 11.69 -22.02
CA ARG A 41 14.95 12.46 -22.55
C ARG A 41 14.06 11.63 -23.46
N THR A 42 14.64 10.81 -24.34
CA THR A 42 13.90 10.02 -25.33
C THR A 42 13.03 8.95 -24.68
N LEU A 43 13.53 8.31 -23.63
CA LEU A 43 12.87 7.16 -22.98
C LEU A 43 12.20 7.51 -21.64
N GLY A 44 12.10 8.80 -21.30
CA GLY A 44 11.58 9.25 -20.00
C GLY A 44 12.34 8.66 -18.81
N LEU A 45 13.66 8.49 -18.96
CA LEU A 45 14.56 7.86 -18.00
C LEU A 45 15.37 8.90 -17.21
N THR A 46 15.85 8.53 -16.04
CA THR A 46 16.90 9.29 -15.33
C THR A 46 18.29 8.90 -15.84
N SER A 47 19.26 9.82 -15.79
CA SER A 47 20.66 9.51 -16.16
C SER A 47 21.27 8.34 -15.38
N ARG A 48 20.77 8.08 -14.17
CA ARG A 48 21.19 6.94 -13.34
C ARG A 48 20.62 5.61 -13.82
N GLN A 49 19.39 5.59 -14.31
CA GLN A 49 18.84 4.38 -14.94
C GLN A 49 19.58 4.06 -16.24
N VAL A 50 19.95 5.08 -17.02
CA VAL A 50 20.82 4.91 -18.19
C VAL A 50 22.19 4.35 -17.78
N GLU A 51 22.80 4.89 -16.72
CA GLU A 51 24.08 4.36 -16.17
C GLU A 51 23.96 2.94 -15.63
N THR A 52 22.82 2.54 -15.07
CA THR A 52 22.61 1.18 -14.56
C THR A 52 22.68 0.14 -15.69
N VAL A 53 22.25 0.53 -16.89
CA VAL A 53 22.31 -0.33 -18.08
C VAL A 53 23.69 -0.28 -18.74
N LEU A 54 24.25 0.92 -18.92
CA LEU A 54 25.46 1.12 -19.72
C LEU A 54 26.77 0.97 -18.92
N GLY A 55 26.78 1.34 -17.64
CA GLY A 55 27.96 1.28 -16.76
C GLY A 55 29.17 2.12 -17.21
N GLU A 56 29.03 3.01 -18.19
CA GLU A 56 30.18 3.71 -18.79
C GLU A 56 30.81 4.70 -17.81
N VAL A 57 30.01 5.40 -16.99
CA VAL A 57 30.54 6.38 -16.02
C VAL A 57 31.38 5.65 -14.97
N ALA A 58 30.88 4.54 -14.42
CA ALA A 58 31.62 3.70 -13.48
C ALA A 58 32.89 3.11 -14.11
N ALA A 59 32.80 2.58 -15.34
CA ALA A 59 33.94 1.99 -16.04
C ALA A 59 35.04 3.01 -16.35
N LEU A 60 34.67 4.21 -16.84
CA LEU A 60 35.62 5.30 -17.09
C LEU A 60 36.27 5.78 -15.79
N ARG A 61 35.51 5.83 -14.69
CA ARG A 61 36.08 6.16 -13.38
C ARG A 61 37.07 5.12 -12.89
N GLY A 62 36.77 3.83 -13.08
CA GLY A 62 37.70 2.73 -12.77
C GLY A 62 39.01 2.80 -13.54
N ARG A 63 39.01 3.42 -14.73
CA ARG A 63 40.21 3.69 -15.55
C ARG A 63 40.94 4.98 -15.17
N GLY A 64 40.56 5.65 -14.08
CA GLY A 64 41.21 6.87 -13.60
C GLY A 64 40.81 8.16 -14.34
N VAL A 65 39.79 8.11 -15.21
CA VAL A 65 39.34 9.31 -15.95
C VAL A 65 38.74 10.36 -15.00
N SER A 66 39.05 11.64 -15.23
CA SER A 66 38.52 12.74 -14.42
C SER A 66 37.02 12.92 -14.63
N GLN A 67 36.29 13.39 -13.60
CA GLN A 67 34.83 13.57 -13.68
C GLN A 67 34.41 14.53 -14.81
N SER A 68 35.18 15.58 -15.05
CA SER A 68 34.93 16.54 -16.12
C SER A 68 35.07 15.91 -17.50
N GLU A 69 36.07 15.03 -17.67
CA GLU A 69 36.29 14.30 -18.92
C GLU A 69 35.22 13.22 -19.15
N ILE A 70 34.82 12.50 -18.10
CA ILE A 70 33.68 11.59 -18.16
C ILE A 70 32.43 12.35 -18.63
N GLY A 71 32.14 13.50 -18.00
CA GLY A 71 30.98 14.33 -18.35
C GLY A 71 30.95 14.74 -19.82
N ARG A 72 32.09 15.10 -20.41
CA ARG A 72 32.21 15.38 -21.84
C ARG A 72 31.90 14.16 -22.71
N ARG A 73 32.39 12.97 -22.34
CA ARG A 73 32.22 11.74 -23.13
C ARG A 73 30.80 11.17 -23.10
N VAL A 74 30.11 11.28 -21.96
CA VAL A 74 28.75 10.76 -21.80
C VAL A 74 27.66 11.83 -22.01
N GLY A 75 28.06 13.10 -22.14
CA GLY A 75 27.15 14.24 -22.32
C GLY A 75 26.36 14.63 -21.06
N LEU A 76 27.01 14.57 -19.90
CA LEU A 76 26.43 14.94 -18.59
C LEU A 76 27.23 16.07 -17.92
N PRO A 77 26.56 16.97 -17.17
CA PRO A 77 27.25 17.93 -16.31
C PRO A 77 28.15 17.23 -15.27
N ARG A 78 29.26 17.88 -14.88
CA ARG A 78 30.20 17.34 -13.88
C ARG A 78 29.50 16.97 -12.57
N THR A 79 28.52 17.76 -12.14
CA THR A 79 27.73 17.51 -10.93
C THR A 79 26.90 16.23 -11.05
N THR A 80 26.27 15.98 -12.19
CA THR A 80 25.54 14.73 -12.45
C THR A 80 26.47 13.53 -12.48
N VAL A 81 27.67 13.64 -13.08
CA VAL A 81 28.69 12.58 -13.04
C VAL A 81 29.15 12.31 -11.60
N GLN A 82 29.40 13.36 -10.83
CA GLN A 82 29.74 13.25 -9.40
C GLN A 82 28.64 12.53 -8.62
N ASP A 83 27.37 12.84 -8.89
CA ASP A 83 26.23 12.18 -8.26
C ASP A 83 26.06 10.73 -8.69
N LEU A 84 26.39 10.37 -9.94
CA LEU A 84 26.36 8.99 -10.42
C LEU A 84 27.45 8.13 -9.77
N LEU A 85 28.66 8.69 -9.65
CA LEU A 85 29.83 8.05 -9.04
C LEU A 85 29.77 8.02 -7.52
N ARG A 86 28.99 8.91 -6.92
CA ARG A 86 28.67 8.80 -5.51
C ARG A 86 27.87 7.51 -5.35
N ASP A 87 28.48 6.53 -4.68
CA ASP A 87 27.76 5.39 -4.18
C ASP A 87 26.55 5.93 -3.46
N LYS A 88 25.37 5.67 -4.04
CA LYS A 88 24.19 5.61 -3.21
C LYS A 88 24.61 4.56 -2.20
N LYS A 89 24.70 4.90 -0.91
CA LYS A 89 24.59 3.89 0.13
C LYS A 89 23.44 3.02 -0.33
N SER A 90 23.73 1.84 -0.89
CA SER A 90 22.73 0.93 -1.39
C SER A 90 21.85 0.75 -0.18
N GLY A 91 20.67 1.36 -0.23
CA GLY A 91 20.04 1.83 1.00
C GLY A 91 19.73 0.60 1.81
N ARG A 92 20.55 0.33 2.83
CA ARG A 92 20.67 -0.99 3.46
C ARG A 92 19.28 -1.55 3.62
N TRP A 93 19.02 -2.71 3.02
CA TRP A 93 17.72 -3.33 3.13
C TRP A 93 17.45 -3.54 4.61
N THR A 94 16.39 -2.91 5.12
CA THR A 94 16.02 -3.02 6.53
C THR A 94 14.71 -3.78 6.63
N PRO A 95 14.49 -4.54 7.72
CA PRO A 95 13.20 -5.18 7.96
C PRO A 95 12.02 -4.21 7.85
N ARG A 96 12.24 -2.95 8.25
CA ARG A 96 11.24 -1.87 8.17
C ARG A 96 10.90 -1.46 6.75
N LYS A 97 11.89 -1.38 5.84
CA LYS A 97 11.62 -1.16 4.40
C LYS A 97 10.80 -2.31 3.83
N THR A 98 11.18 -3.55 4.16
CA THR A 98 10.44 -4.75 3.74
C THR A 98 9.00 -4.69 4.20
N GLN A 99 8.77 -4.41 5.49
CA GLN A 99 7.44 -4.33 6.08
C GLN A 99 6.60 -3.21 5.47
N ALA A 100 7.18 -2.03 5.25
CA ALA A 100 6.51 -0.92 4.58
C ALA A 100 6.06 -1.31 3.17
N LEU A 101 6.97 -1.85 2.35
CA LEU A 101 6.66 -2.18 0.97
C LEU A 101 5.70 -3.37 0.85
N LEU A 102 5.79 -4.36 1.73
CA LEU A 102 4.80 -5.44 1.81
C LEU A 102 3.41 -4.91 2.15
N GLY A 103 3.31 -4.10 3.22
CA GLY A 103 2.04 -3.49 3.65
C GLY A 103 1.41 -2.60 2.57
N LEU A 104 2.22 -1.75 1.94
CA LEU A 104 1.81 -0.89 0.82
C LEU A 104 1.33 -1.72 -0.38
N SER A 105 2.01 -2.83 -0.69
CA SER A 105 1.64 -3.70 -1.83
C SER A 105 0.30 -4.40 -1.60
N GLN A 106 0.07 -4.91 -0.39
CA GLN A 106 -1.19 -5.52 0.03
C GLN A 106 -2.34 -4.50 0.07
N MET A 107 -2.11 -3.28 0.57
CA MET A 107 -3.16 -2.26 0.75
C MET A 107 -3.34 -1.31 -0.43
N HIS A 108 -2.75 -1.61 -1.59
CA HIS A 108 -2.57 -0.69 -2.74
C HIS A 108 -1.68 0.53 -2.48
N GLY A 109 -1.78 1.15 -1.31
CA GLY A 109 -1.01 2.28 -0.84
C GLY A 109 -1.54 2.75 0.51
N MET A 110 -0.86 3.72 1.13
CA MET A 110 -1.30 4.33 2.39
C MET A 110 -0.93 5.81 2.41
N GLN A 111 -1.71 6.65 3.09
CA GLN A 111 -1.27 8.00 3.42
C GLN A 111 -0.15 7.97 4.47
N LEU A 112 0.72 8.99 4.45
CA LEU A 112 1.93 9.06 5.27
C LEU A 112 1.67 8.86 6.77
N ASP A 113 0.60 9.43 7.29
CA ASP A 113 0.22 9.29 8.69
C ASP A 113 -0.21 7.85 9.03
N VAL A 114 -1.05 7.23 8.19
CA VAL A 114 -1.47 5.83 8.34
C VAL A 114 -0.28 4.88 8.23
N LEU A 115 0.65 5.14 7.30
CA LEU A 115 1.91 4.40 7.20
C LEU A 115 2.76 4.55 8.47
N GLY A 116 2.74 5.72 9.09
CA GLY A 116 3.37 5.96 10.39
C GLY A 116 2.78 5.09 11.50
N TRP A 117 1.46 5.03 11.63
CA TRP A 117 0.80 4.15 12.60
C TRP A 117 1.06 2.68 12.30
N PHE A 118 1.01 2.28 11.03
CA PHE A 118 1.31 0.94 10.56
C PHE A 118 2.71 0.48 10.99
N LEU A 119 3.74 1.30 10.75
CA LEU A 119 5.13 0.97 11.09
C LEU A 119 5.50 1.29 12.54
N GLY A 120 4.59 1.88 13.29
CA GLY A 120 4.82 2.43 14.62
C GLY A 120 5.90 3.51 14.68
N MET A 121 5.93 4.38 13.67
CA MET A 121 6.96 5.41 13.48
C MET A 121 6.44 6.82 13.75
N GLU A 122 7.36 7.71 14.10
CA GLU A 122 7.09 9.15 14.12
C GLU A 122 7.10 9.73 12.71
N ARG A 123 6.32 10.80 12.52
CA ARG A 123 6.12 11.50 11.25
C ARG A 123 7.44 11.77 10.51
N ASN A 124 8.43 12.36 11.19
CA ASN A 124 9.73 12.68 10.59
C ASN A 124 10.46 11.46 10.04
N HIS A 125 10.43 10.34 10.78
CA HIS A 125 11.04 9.09 10.33
C HIS A 125 10.31 8.49 9.14
N VAL A 126 8.98 8.63 9.08
CA VAL A 126 8.19 8.17 7.92
C VAL A 126 8.53 9.00 6.68
N HIS A 127 8.61 10.32 6.79
CA HIS A 127 9.02 11.17 5.67
C HIS A 127 10.42 10.80 5.17
N SER A 128 11.37 10.54 6.08
CA SER A 128 12.72 10.09 5.69
C SER A 128 12.69 8.75 4.97
N LEU A 129 11.91 7.78 5.47
CA LEU A 129 11.73 6.47 4.84
C LEU A 129 11.14 6.64 3.44
N VAL A 130 10.06 7.41 3.29
CA VAL A 130 9.38 7.61 2.02
C VAL A 130 10.28 8.33 1.01
N LYS A 131 11.04 9.34 1.43
CA LYS A 131 12.06 9.97 0.58
C LYS A 131 13.09 8.96 0.09
N GLN A 132 13.50 8.04 0.95
CA GLN A 132 14.46 7.00 0.60
C GLN A 132 13.85 5.98 -0.39
N LEU A 133 12.64 5.50 -0.13
CA LEU A 133 11.92 4.57 -1.01
C LEU A 133 11.65 5.18 -2.40
N HIS A 134 11.26 6.46 -2.45
CA HIS A 134 11.04 7.18 -3.70
C HIS A 134 12.36 7.37 -4.46
N GLY A 135 13.41 7.81 -3.76
CA GLY A 135 14.73 7.93 -4.37
C GLY A 135 15.22 6.60 -4.95
N GLU A 136 14.88 5.46 -4.34
CA GLU A 136 15.17 4.09 -4.79
C GLU A 136 14.23 3.57 -5.90
N GLY A 137 13.23 4.34 -6.33
CA GLY A 137 12.29 3.93 -7.38
C GLY A 137 11.32 2.82 -6.96
N LEU A 138 11.18 2.57 -5.65
CA LEU A 138 10.32 1.51 -5.11
C LEU A 138 8.86 1.96 -4.97
N ILE A 139 8.64 3.27 -4.91
CA ILE A 139 7.33 3.90 -4.87
C ILE A 139 7.23 5.00 -5.92
N TYR A 140 6.00 5.31 -6.36
CA TYR A 140 5.72 6.51 -7.13
C TYR A 140 6.00 7.78 -6.30
N GLU A 141 6.06 8.93 -6.96
CA GLU A 141 6.11 10.21 -6.25
C GLU A 141 4.89 10.34 -5.32
N PRO A 142 5.08 10.66 -4.02
CA PRO A 142 3.95 10.83 -3.12
C PRO A 142 3.01 11.94 -3.57
N ASP A 143 1.73 11.61 -3.69
CA ASP A 143 0.72 12.47 -4.32
C ASP A 143 -0.41 12.87 -3.35
N ALA A 144 -0.92 14.09 -3.48
CA ALA A 144 -2.00 14.63 -2.67
C ALA A 144 -3.32 14.53 -3.45
N VAL A 145 -4.05 13.43 -3.24
CA VAL A 145 -5.31 13.15 -3.97
C VAL A 145 -6.52 13.87 -3.36
N GLN A 146 -6.54 14.05 -2.04
CA GLN A 146 -7.61 14.71 -1.30
C GLN A 146 -7.03 15.44 -0.08
N ALA A 147 -7.88 16.14 0.68
CA ALA A 147 -7.47 16.76 1.93
C ALA A 147 -6.80 15.73 2.87
N GLY A 148 -5.65 16.11 3.43
CA GLY A 148 -4.86 15.26 4.32
C GLY A 148 -3.44 15.01 3.81
N GLU A 149 -2.83 13.92 4.29
CA GLU A 149 -1.45 13.56 3.98
C GLU A 149 -1.30 12.96 2.57
N LYS A 150 -0.09 13.04 2.02
CA LYS A 150 0.23 12.44 0.71
C LYS A 150 0.13 10.91 0.74
N TRP A 151 -0.31 10.34 -0.36
CA TRP A 151 -0.36 8.90 -0.60
C TRP A 151 1.00 8.36 -1.00
N VAL A 152 1.38 7.25 -0.38
CA VAL A 152 2.57 6.46 -0.70
C VAL A 152 2.08 5.23 -1.43
N VAL A 153 2.51 5.05 -2.68
CA VAL A 153 2.03 3.97 -3.56
C VAL A 153 3.23 3.23 -4.14
N PRO A 154 3.33 1.90 -3.98
CA PRO A 154 4.41 1.12 -4.55
C PRO A 154 4.32 1.12 -6.08
N THR A 155 5.47 1.07 -6.75
CA THR A 155 5.49 0.84 -8.19
C THR A 155 4.93 -0.55 -8.49
N ARG A 156 4.36 -0.76 -9.69
CA ARG A 156 3.84 -2.08 -10.08
C ARG A 156 4.89 -3.19 -9.99
N VAL A 157 6.15 -2.89 -10.33
CA VAL A 157 7.28 -3.81 -10.18
C VAL A 157 7.50 -4.18 -8.71
N THR A 158 7.49 -3.17 -7.83
CA THR A 158 7.64 -3.40 -6.39
C THR A 158 6.47 -4.21 -5.84
N ALA A 159 5.24 -3.85 -6.17
CA ALA A 159 4.05 -4.59 -5.76
C ALA A 159 4.11 -6.04 -6.22
N ALA A 160 4.51 -6.29 -7.47
CA ALA A 160 4.61 -7.64 -8.01
C ALA A 160 5.57 -8.54 -7.22
N ARG A 161 6.70 -7.97 -6.78
CA ARG A 161 7.70 -8.71 -5.99
C ARG A 161 7.16 -9.21 -4.66
N TYR A 162 6.27 -8.44 -4.01
CA TYR A 162 5.72 -8.81 -2.70
C TYR A 162 4.46 -9.64 -2.79
N LEU A 163 3.66 -9.43 -3.84
CA LEU A 163 2.41 -10.16 -4.03
C LEU A 163 2.65 -11.53 -4.65
N GLY A 164 3.70 -11.70 -5.46
CA GLY A 164 3.94 -12.95 -6.19
C GLY A 164 3.17 -13.04 -7.51
N TRP A 165 2.37 -12.02 -7.86
CA TRP A 165 1.75 -11.84 -9.17
C TRP A 165 1.92 -10.39 -9.63
N ARG A 166 1.81 -10.10 -10.94
CA ARG A 166 1.92 -8.74 -11.48
C ARG A 166 0.56 -8.04 -11.43
N PRO A 167 0.28 -7.14 -10.47
CA PRO A 167 -1.01 -6.45 -10.44
C PRO A 167 -1.07 -5.36 -11.52
N ALA A 168 -2.26 -4.82 -11.74
CA ALA A 168 -2.43 -3.58 -12.49
C ALA A 168 -1.77 -2.40 -11.75
N ASP A 169 -1.32 -1.41 -12.54
CA ASP A 169 -0.95 -0.12 -11.98
C ASP A 169 -2.15 0.50 -11.27
N TRP A 170 -1.88 1.13 -10.14
CA TRP A 170 -2.92 1.68 -9.29
C TRP A 170 -2.49 3.04 -8.77
N ARG A 171 -3.45 3.95 -8.72
CA ARG A 171 -3.38 5.23 -8.02
C ARG A 171 -4.67 5.40 -7.21
N PRO A 172 -4.65 6.15 -6.10
CA PRO A 172 -5.83 6.36 -5.28
C PRO A 172 -6.88 7.09 -6.13
N PRO A 173 -8.05 6.48 -6.42
CA PRO A 173 -9.11 7.19 -7.11
C PRO A 173 -9.72 8.20 -6.14
N ILE A 174 -9.97 9.44 -6.58
CA ILE A 174 -10.48 10.50 -5.70
C ILE A 174 -11.78 10.09 -4.99
N ALA A 175 -12.69 9.41 -5.70
CA ALA A 175 -13.97 8.93 -5.19
C ALA A 175 -13.83 7.80 -4.15
N LEU A 176 -12.65 7.17 -4.03
CA LEU A 176 -12.43 5.98 -3.20
C LEU A 176 -11.24 6.14 -2.23
N ALA A 177 -10.52 7.25 -2.27
CA ALA A 177 -9.32 7.43 -1.47
C ALA A 177 -9.64 7.36 0.03
N GLU A 178 -10.73 7.97 0.50
CA GLU A 178 -11.19 7.82 1.89
C GLU A 178 -11.52 6.37 2.27
N HIS A 179 -12.09 5.58 1.35
CA HIS A 179 -12.36 4.16 1.59
C HIS A 179 -11.06 3.40 1.81
N TYR A 180 -10.10 3.52 0.89
CA TYR A 180 -8.80 2.85 1.02
C TYR A 180 -8.04 3.29 2.28
N ARG A 181 -8.17 4.57 2.66
CA ARG A 181 -7.61 5.09 3.92
C ARG A 181 -8.24 4.38 5.12
N ALA A 182 -9.57 4.28 5.15
CA ALA A 182 -10.31 3.67 6.24
C ALA A 182 -10.03 2.15 6.35
N VAL A 183 -9.90 1.43 5.23
CA VAL A 183 -9.50 0.01 5.23
C VAL A 183 -8.06 -0.15 5.75
N ALA A 184 -7.13 0.73 5.36
CA ALA A 184 -5.77 0.71 5.90
C ALA A 184 -5.74 1.00 7.41
N GLN A 185 -6.56 1.93 7.89
CA GLN A 185 -6.74 2.19 9.32
C GLN A 185 -7.35 0.98 10.05
N ALA A 186 -8.35 0.31 9.47
CA ALA A 186 -8.91 -0.92 10.03
C ALA A 186 -7.84 -2.00 10.20
N ARG A 187 -7.02 -2.23 9.16
CA ARG A 187 -5.87 -3.13 9.26
C ARG A 187 -4.93 -2.74 10.41
N VAL A 188 -4.57 -1.46 10.51
CA VAL A 188 -3.69 -0.97 11.57
C VAL A 188 -4.30 -1.22 12.96
N MET A 189 -5.61 -0.98 13.14
CA MET A 189 -6.30 -1.17 14.43
C MET A 189 -6.29 -2.62 14.90
N TYR A 190 -6.59 -3.55 13.99
CA TYR A 190 -6.85 -4.94 14.37
C TYR A 190 -5.60 -5.81 14.39
N VAL A 191 -4.67 -5.58 13.46
CA VAL A 191 -3.52 -6.47 13.28
C VAL A 191 -2.19 -5.75 13.06
N GLY A 192 -2.22 -4.41 12.97
CA GLY A 192 -1.02 -3.61 12.75
C GLY A 192 -0.31 -4.00 11.46
N ALA A 193 0.98 -4.31 11.58
CA ALA A 193 1.85 -4.64 10.44
C ALA A 193 2.27 -6.11 10.37
N ALA A 194 1.55 -7.00 11.07
CA ALA A 194 1.70 -8.45 10.94
C ALA A 194 1.07 -8.92 9.62
N PRO A 195 1.84 -9.35 8.62
CA PRO A 195 1.29 -9.74 7.33
C PRO A 195 0.46 -11.03 7.38
N GLU A 196 0.79 -11.96 8.26
CA GLU A 196 0.12 -13.26 8.41
C GLU A 196 -1.28 -13.17 9.01
N LEU A 197 -1.62 -12.04 9.63
CA LEU A 197 -2.92 -11.80 10.26
C LEU A 197 -3.89 -11.02 9.36
N TRP A 198 -3.52 -10.72 8.10
CA TRP A 198 -4.33 -9.92 7.19
C TRP A 198 -4.35 -10.48 5.78
N VAL A 199 -5.55 -10.66 5.22
CA VAL A 199 -5.77 -10.91 3.79
C VAL A 199 -6.42 -9.67 3.18
N SER A 200 -5.79 -9.09 2.17
CA SER A 200 -6.27 -7.84 1.55
C SER A 200 -7.34 -8.06 0.49
N GLU A 201 -8.24 -7.08 0.27
CA GLU A 201 -9.18 -7.07 -0.88
C GLU A 201 -8.47 -7.45 -2.20
N ARG A 202 -7.26 -6.93 -2.42
CA ARG A 202 -6.46 -7.19 -3.62
C ARG A 202 -6.13 -8.67 -3.79
N GLU A 203 -5.78 -9.33 -2.70
CA GLU A 203 -5.48 -10.76 -2.67
C GLU A 203 -6.76 -11.58 -2.83
N LEU A 204 -7.85 -11.21 -2.16
CA LEU A 204 -9.16 -11.85 -2.31
C LEU A 204 -9.64 -11.81 -3.77
N ARG A 205 -9.54 -10.65 -4.42
CA ARG A 205 -9.86 -10.50 -5.86
C ARG A 205 -8.96 -11.35 -6.73
N HIS A 206 -7.67 -11.45 -6.41
CA HIS A 206 -6.73 -12.25 -7.18
C HIS A 206 -7.07 -13.75 -7.08
N ARG A 207 -7.38 -14.25 -5.88
CA ARG A 207 -7.79 -15.63 -5.65
C ARG A 207 -9.04 -15.98 -6.46
N LEU A 208 -10.08 -15.13 -6.43
CA LEU A 208 -11.28 -15.34 -7.25
C LEU A 208 -11.00 -15.31 -8.77
N GLY A 209 -10.17 -14.37 -9.22
CA GLY A 209 -9.77 -14.28 -10.63
C GLY A 209 -8.96 -15.49 -11.13
N ALA A 210 -8.18 -16.12 -10.25
CA ALA A 210 -7.42 -17.33 -10.54
C ALA A 210 -8.31 -18.58 -10.67
N VAL A 211 -9.40 -18.65 -9.89
CA VAL A 211 -10.37 -19.76 -9.93
C VAL A 211 -11.27 -19.65 -11.18
N GLY A 212 -11.70 -18.45 -11.55
CA GLY A 212 -12.69 -18.25 -12.63
C GLY A 212 -12.17 -18.37 -14.07
N THR A 213 -10.86 -18.42 -14.33
CA THR A 213 -10.32 -18.33 -15.70
C THR A 213 -9.57 -19.56 -16.20
N GLY A 214 -9.20 -20.52 -15.33
CA GLY A 214 -8.38 -21.70 -15.70
C GLY A 214 -7.03 -21.39 -16.37
N ASN A 215 -6.72 -20.12 -16.60
CA ASN A 215 -5.63 -19.66 -17.44
C ASN A 215 -5.11 -18.33 -16.86
N ARG A 216 -3.98 -18.40 -16.14
CA ARG A 216 -3.33 -17.27 -15.44
C ARG A 216 -2.96 -16.07 -16.34
N ARG A 217 -3.13 -16.18 -17.66
CA ARG A 217 -2.70 -15.20 -18.66
C ARG A 217 -3.79 -14.23 -19.14
N SER A 218 -5.07 -14.47 -18.84
CA SER A 218 -6.16 -13.54 -19.21
C SER A 218 -7.13 -13.34 -18.06
N ALA A 219 -6.70 -12.62 -17.02
CA ALA A 219 -7.58 -12.13 -15.97
C ALA A 219 -8.47 -11.01 -16.54
N LYS A 220 -9.50 -11.36 -17.32
CA LYS A 220 -10.65 -10.48 -17.49
C LYS A 220 -11.18 -10.24 -16.06
N ALA A 221 -11.29 -8.98 -15.65
CA ALA A 221 -11.69 -8.65 -14.28
C ALA A 221 -13.01 -9.36 -13.98
N VAL A 222 -12.99 -10.35 -13.08
CA VAL A 222 -14.19 -11.05 -12.66
C VAL A 222 -15.13 -10.00 -12.06
N GLU A 223 -16.34 -9.93 -12.58
CA GLU A 223 -17.36 -9.05 -12.03
C GLU A 223 -17.78 -9.58 -10.67
N VAL A 224 -17.35 -8.90 -9.62
CA VAL A 224 -17.66 -9.25 -8.22
C VAL A 224 -18.59 -8.21 -7.61
N SER A 225 -19.42 -8.66 -6.68
CA SER A 225 -20.08 -7.79 -5.72
C SER A 225 -19.07 -7.33 -4.67
N THR A 226 -19.22 -6.11 -4.16
CA THR A 226 -18.48 -5.62 -2.99
C THR A 226 -19.39 -4.77 -2.13
N GLY A 227 -18.98 -4.46 -0.90
CA GLY A 227 -19.67 -3.47 -0.08
C GLY A 227 -19.90 -2.16 -0.83
N ARG A 228 -18.93 -1.71 -1.64
CA ARG A 228 -18.99 -0.44 -2.41
C ARG A 228 -19.87 -0.49 -3.65
N ALA A 229 -19.89 -1.61 -4.35
CA ALA A 229 -20.66 -1.83 -5.57
C ALA A 229 -21.43 -3.14 -5.46
N PRO A 230 -22.54 -3.15 -4.70
CA PRO A 230 -23.32 -4.35 -4.45
C PRO A 230 -23.96 -4.84 -5.75
N ARG A 231 -23.84 -6.13 -6.04
CA ARG A 231 -24.41 -6.74 -7.24
C ARG A 231 -25.13 -8.03 -6.89
N LEU A 232 -26.42 -8.09 -7.18
CA LEU A 232 -27.21 -9.29 -6.95
C LEU A 232 -26.68 -10.46 -7.81
N GLY A 233 -26.56 -11.65 -7.21
CA GLY A 233 -26.16 -12.87 -7.90
C GLY A 233 -24.67 -12.95 -8.28
N ARG A 234 -23.81 -12.07 -7.74
CA ARG A 234 -22.35 -12.12 -7.96
C ARG A 234 -21.61 -12.44 -6.66
N ASP A 235 -20.47 -13.11 -6.80
CA ASP A 235 -19.56 -13.40 -5.68
C ASP A 235 -19.13 -12.12 -4.99
N HIS A 236 -19.19 -12.10 -3.67
CA HIS A 236 -18.87 -10.93 -2.87
C HIS A 236 -17.40 -10.95 -2.40
N VAL A 237 -16.73 -9.80 -2.51
CA VAL A 237 -15.39 -9.59 -1.97
C VAL A 237 -15.42 -8.58 -0.84
N HIS A 238 -14.92 -9.00 0.32
CA HIS A 238 -14.69 -8.15 1.49
C HIS A 238 -13.56 -7.14 1.28
N ASP A 239 -13.58 -6.05 2.04
CA ASP A 239 -12.47 -5.09 2.08
C ASP A 239 -11.19 -5.69 2.69
N GLY A 240 -11.35 -6.73 3.50
CA GLY A 240 -10.26 -7.59 3.94
C GLY A 240 -10.75 -8.74 4.82
N ARG A 241 -9.80 -9.56 5.26
CA ARG A 241 -9.99 -10.54 6.34
C ARG A 241 -8.86 -10.38 7.34
N PHE A 242 -9.15 -10.62 8.61
CA PHE A 242 -8.12 -10.58 9.65
C PHE A 242 -8.30 -11.67 10.69
N LEU A 243 -7.19 -12.17 11.22
CA LEU A 243 -7.18 -13.10 12.34
C LEU A 243 -7.03 -12.30 13.64
N GLY A 244 -8.02 -12.38 14.52
CA GLY A 244 -8.00 -11.61 15.76
C GLY A 244 -9.20 -11.83 16.66
N VAL A 245 -9.34 -10.96 17.66
CA VAL A 245 -10.42 -11.03 18.66
C VAL A 245 -11.39 -9.88 18.47
N VAL A 246 -12.67 -10.21 18.26
CA VAL A 246 -13.78 -9.24 18.26
C VAL A 246 -14.85 -9.72 19.23
N LYS A 247 -15.25 -8.85 20.17
CA LYS A 247 -16.22 -9.17 21.24
C LYS A 247 -15.89 -10.49 21.98
N GLY A 248 -14.61 -10.71 22.27
CA GLY A 248 -14.14 -11.90 23.00
C GLY A 248 -14.01 -13.18 22.17
N ARG A 249 -14.45 -13.19 20.90
CA ARG A 249 -14.33 -14.35 20.01
C ARG A 249 -13.09 -14.21 19.13
N HIS A 250 -12.17 -15.16 19.28
CA HIS A 250 -10.96 -15.28 18.46
C HIS A 250 -11.26 -16.08 17.19
N GLY A 251 -10.71 -15.64 16.06
CA GLY A 251 -10.77 -16.37 14.79
C GLY A 251 -10.62 -15.44 13.60
N TRP A 252 -10.85 -15.96 12.41
CA TRP A 252 -10.84 -15.14 11.21
C TRP A 252 -12.15 -14.34 11.06
N TRP A 253 -12.02 -13.04 10.81
CA TRP A 253 -13.12 -12.13 10.61
C TRP A 253 -13.05 -11.55 9.21
N ALA A 254 -14.18 -11.54 8.51
CA ALA A 254 -14.36 -10.67 7.35
C ALA A 254 -14.57 -9.24 7.83
N VAL A 255 -14.01 -8.25 7.14
CA VAL A 255 -14.23 -6.83 7.46
C VAL A 255 -14.80 -6.09 6.26
N GLU A 256 -15.81 -5.27 6.55
CA GLU A 256 -16.42 -4.31 5.64
C GLU A 256 -16.31 -2.92 6.24
N VAL A 257 -15.91 -1.95 5.43
CA VAL A 257 -15.84 -0.55 5.82
C VAL A 257 -16.87 0.23 5.03
N GLU A 258 -17.82 0.84 5.74
CA GLU A 258 -18.92 1.58 5.11
C GLU A 258 -18.82 3.06 5.47
N LEU A 259 -18.57 3.91 4.48
CA LEU A 259 -18.35 5.34 4.71
C LEU A 259 -19.54 6.23 4.38
N SER A 260 -20.47 5.72 3.57
CA SER A 260 -21.59 6.50 3.04
C SER A 260 -22.88 5.71 3.16
N ARG A 261 -23.98 6.39 3.44
CA ARG A 261 -25.29 5.73 3.48
C ARG A 261 -25.68 5.33 2.07
N LYS A 262 -26.00 4.05 1.88
CA LYS A 262 -26.55 3.51 0.63
C LYS A 262 -28.07 3.47 0.69
N ASP A 263 -28.68 3.36 -0.48
CA ASP A 263 -30.08 2.96 -0.58
C ASP A 263 -30.33 1.64 0.16
N PRO A 264 -31.48 1.49 0.85
CA PRO A 264 -31.75 0.30 1.66
C PRO A 264 -31.62 -1.01 0.89
N GLU A 265 -32.09 -1.07 -0.35
CA GLU A 265 -31.98 -2.26 -1.21
C GLU A 265 -30.52 -2.64 -1.48
N TYR A 266 -29.67 -1.67 -1.80
CA TYR A 266 -28.25 -1.93 -2.01
C TYR A 266 -27.53 -2.33 -0.73
N MET A 267 -27.96 -1.81 0.43
CA MET A 267 -27.42 -2.25 1.72
C MET A 267 -27.83 -3.70 2.03
N ASP A 268 -29.06 -4.09 1.72
CA ASP A 268 -29.53 -5.46 1.89
C ASP A 268 -28.75 -6.43 1.00
N ILE A 269 -28.49 -6.06 -0.27
CA ILE A 269 -27.65 -6.83 -1.19
C ILE A 269 -26.21 -6.96 -0.64
N ALA A 270 -25.62 -5.86 -0.20
CA ALA A 270 -24.25 -5.83 0.33
C ALA A 270 -24.11 -6.71 1.57
N LEU A 271 -25.03 -6.59 2.53
CA LEU A 271 -25.00 -7.34 3.78
C LEU A 271 -25.19 -8.83 3.55
N ARG A 272 -26.17 -9.22 2.73
CA ARG A 272 -26.39 -10.63 2.36
C ARG A 272 -25.17 -11.21 1.65
N GLY A 273 -24.59 -10.46 0.70
CA GLY A 273 -23.37 -10.84 0.00
C GLY A 273 -22.20 -11.07 0.95
N ALA A 274 -21.97 -10.15 1.89
CA ALA A 274 -20.91 -10.29 2.89
C ALA A 274 -21.13 -11.50 3.81
N VAL A 275 -22.35 -11.72 4.31
CA VAL A 275 -22.63 -12.85 5.19
C VAL A 275 -22.44 -14.19 4.46
N ARG A 276 -22.93 -14.31 3.21
CA ARG A 276 -22.71 -15.51 2.37
C ARG A 276 -21.23 -15.76 2.11
N ALA A 277 -20.50 -14.74 1.66
CA ALA A 277 -19.07 -14.88 1.35
C ALA A 277 -18.22 -15.25 2.59
N ALA A 278 -18.61 -14.80 3.78
CA ALA A 278 -17.97 -15.22 5.01
C ALA A 278 -18.35 -16.66 5.42
N ARG A 279 -19.62 -17.03 5.29
CA ARG A 279 -20.14 -18.37 5.63
C ARG A 279 -19.51 -19.44 4.75
N ASP A 280 -19.40 -19.14 3.47
CA ASP A 280 -18.98 -20.08 2.43
C ASP A 280 -17.46 -20.03 2.19
N SER A 281 -16.71 -19.26 3.00
CA SER A 281 -15.25 -19.15 2.91
C SER A 281 -14.56 -20.45 3.32
N THR A 282 -13.80 -21.04 2.40
CA THR A 282 -13.08 -22.31 2.61
C THR A 282 -11.61 -22.12 2.98
N ASP A 283 -10.92 -21.11 2.40
CA ASP A 283 -9.50 -20.83 2.66
C ASP A 283 -9.25 -20.50 4.14
N GLU A 284 -10.08 -19.61 4.67
CA GLU A 284 -10.08 -19.22 6.07
C GLU A 284 -11.53 -19.36 6.58
N PRO A 285 -11.83 -20.32 7.48
CA PRO A 285 -13.14 -20.43 8.10
C PRO A 285 -13.43 -19.20 8.97
N MET A 286 -14.39 -18.37 8.54
CA MET A 286 -14.73 -17.14 9.25
C MET A 286 -15.56 -17.45 10.50
N VAL A 287 -15.28 -16.74 11.59
CA VAL A 287 -16.10 -16.75 12.80
C VAL A 287 -17.16 -15.64 12.81
N GLY A 288 -17.04 -14.67 11.91
CA GLY A 288 -17.97 -13.55 11.83
C GLY A 288 -17.61 -12.50 10.78
N VAL A 289 -18.50 -11.52 10.67
CA VAL A 289 -18.36 -10.34 9.81
C VAL A 289 -18.36 -9.09 10.69
N LEU A 290 -17.35 -8.24 10.51
CA LEU A 290 -17.22 -6.95 11.18
C LEU A 290 -17.52 -5.82 10.19
N TYR A 291 -18.60 -5.10 10.44
CA TYR A 291 -18.90 -3.83 9.77
C TYR A 291 -18.38 -2.66 10.59
N LEU A 292 -17.56 -1.82 9.96
CA LEU A 292 -17.12 -0.55 10.51
C LEU A 292 -17.78 0.60 9.74
N CYS A 293 -18.69 1.31 10.40
CA CYS A 293 -19.52 2.34 9.80
C CYS A 293 -19.01 3.73 10.17
N ARG A 294 -18.87 4.63 9.20
CA ARG A 294 -18.60 6.05 9.44
C ARG A 294 -19.92 6.81 9.50
N SER A 295 -20.17 7.49 10.62
CA SER A 295 -21.42 8.18 11.00
C SER A 295 -22.56 7.29 11.53
N ALA A 296 -23.43 7.91 12.35
CA ALA A 296 -24.63 7.28 12.89
C ALA A 296 -25.61 6.86 11.77
N ALA A 297 -25.79 7.68 10.73
CA ALA A 297 -26.71 7.36 9.64
C ALA A 297 -26.33 6.08 8.88
N VAL A 298 -25.03 5.81 8.71
CA VAL A 298 -24.54 4.56 8.11
C VAL A 298 -24.74 3.40 9.07
N LEU A 299 -24.40 3.60 10.35
CA LEU A 299 -24.58 2.60 11.40
C LEU A 299 -26.04 2.14 11.48
N ASP A 300 -26.98 3.08 11.50
CA ASP A 300 -28.43 2.81 11.55
C ASP A 300 -28.88 2.07 10.29
N ASN A 301 -28.37 2.43 9.12
CA ASN A 301 -28.71 1.78 7.86
C ASN A 301 -28.25 0.31 7.82
N VAL A 302 -27.04 0.01 8.29
CA VAL A 302 -26.51 -1.36 8.39
C VAL A 302 -27.28 -2.16 9.45
N ASN A 303 -27.59 -1.56 10.61
CA ASN A 303 -28.43 -2.19 11.62
C ASN A 303 -29.83 -2.50 11.08
N ALA A 304 -30.45 -1.57 10.35
CA ALA A 304 -31.76 -1.79 9.76
C ALA A 304 -31.72 -2.92 8.71
N ALA A 305 -30.67 -2.99 7.88
CA ALA A 305 -30.48 -4.10 6.95
C ALA A 305 -30.28 -5.44 7.67
N TYR A 306 -29.58 -5.43 8.81
CA TYR A 306 -29.42 -6.62 9.65
C TYR A 306 -30.77 -7.13 10.17
N GLN A 307 -31.65 -6.25 10.65
CA GLN A 307 -33.00 -6.62 11.08
C GLN A 307 -33.89 -7.15 9.95
N ARG A 308 -33.56 -6.84 8.68
CA ARG A 308 -34.27 -7.32 7.49
C ARG A 308 -33.64 -8.57 6.85
N LEU A 309 -32.63 -9.18 7.48
CA LEU A 309 -32.06 -10.42 6.95
C LEU A 309 -33.13 -11.53 6.96
N PRO A 310 -33.34 -12.22 5.81
CA PRO A 310 -34.31 -13.33 5.76
C PRO A 310 -33.96 -14.45 6.73
N GLU A 311 -34.85 -14.72 7.69
CA GLU A 311 -34.66 -15.76 8.71
C GLU A 311 -34.45 -17.15 8.09
N ALA A 312 -35.19 -17.47 7.02
CA ALA A 312 -35.08 -18.73 6.31
C ALA A 312 -33.66 -19.02 5.77
N GLU A 313 -32.85 -17.98 5.54
CA GLU A 313 -31.49 -18.11 5.06
C GLU A 313 -30.43 -17.86 6.15
N PHE A 314 -30.74 -16.97 7.11
CA PHE A 314 -29.75 -16.41 8.04
C PHE A 314 -30.11 -16.58 9.53
N GLY A 315 -31.19 -17.29 9.87
CA GLY A 315 -31.71 -17.42 11.25
C GLY A 315 -30.78 -18.16 12.22
N GLU A 316 -30.06 -19.19 11.76
CA GLU A 316 -29.15 -20.01 12.58
C GLU A 316 -27.69 -19.95 12.10
N LEU A 317 -27.19 -18.75 11.81
CA LEU A 317 -25.79 -18.61 11.40
C LEU A 317 -24.83 -18.88 12.56
N ALA A 318 -23.87 -19.78 12.36
CA ALA A 318 -22.71 -19.94 13.25
C ALA A 318 -21.74 -18.73 13.25
N LEU A 319 -22.03 -17.72 12.41
CA LEU A 319 -21.28 -16.48 12.24
C LEU A 319 -21.80 -15.37 13.15
N VAL A 320 -20.88 -14.63 13.76
CA VAL A 320 -21.22 -13.40 14.48
C VAL A 320 -21.23 -12.22 13.53
N LEU A 321 -22.32 -11.46 13.47
CA LEU A 321 -22.31 -10.13 12.88
C LEU A 321 -22.00 -9.07 13.95
N VAL A 322 -20.98 -8.25 13.72
CA VAL A 322 -20.61 -7.15 14.60
C VAL A 322 -20.59 -5.86 13.82
N ILE A 323 -21.42 -4.90 14.22
CA ILE A 323 -21.49 -3.57 13.62
C ILE A 323 -20.93 -2.55 14.62
N ARG A 324 -19.99 -1.70 14.21
CA ARG A 324 -19.36 -0.68 15.07
C ARG A 324 -19.21 0.66 14.37
N ASP A 325 -19.14 1.70 15.18
CA ASP A 325 -18.72 3.04 14.77
C ASP A 325 -17.20 3.06 14.52
N PHE A 326 -16.81 3.30 13.27
CA PHE A 326 -15.41 3.33 12.84
C PHE A 326 -14.61 4.42 13.56
N ASP A 327 -15.13 5.65 13.62
CA ASP A 327 -14.38 6.80 14.14
C ASP A 327 -14.17 6.68 15.65
N ARG A 328 -15.18 6.15 16.37
CA ARG A 328 -15.06 5.83 17.79
C ARG A 328 -13.99 4.78 18.05
N GLU A 329 -13.97 3.70 17.28
CA GLU A 329 -12.96 2.64 17.42
C GLU A 329 -11.55 3.16 17.07
N TRP A 330 -11.42 3.97 16.02
CA TRP A 330 -10.17 4.62 15.65
C TRP A 330 -9.65 5.55 16.74
N LYS A 331 -10.52 6.36 17.35
CA LYS A 331 -10.15 7.23 18.48
C LYS A 331 -9.67 6.43 19.70
N LYS A 332 -10.34 5.32 20.03
CA LYS A 332 -9.91 4.40 21.11
C LYS A 332 -8.53 3.81 20.79
N PHE A 333 -8.32 3.37 19.56
CA PHE A 333 -7.02 2.87 19.11
C PHE A 333 -5.92 3.92 19.30
N LEU A 334 -6.12 5.14 18.79
CA LEU A 334 -5.15 6.22 18.91
C LEU A 334 -4.82 6.56 20.37
N THR A 335 -5.83 6.56 21.24
CA THR A 335 -5.66 6.80 22.68
C THR A 335 -4.78 5.72 23.31
N ARG A 336 -5.13 4.44 23.09
CA ARG A 336 -4.34 3.30 23.59
C ARG A 336 -2.92 3.31 23.02
N TYR A 337 -2.79 3.64 21.75
CA TYR A 337 -1.50 3.68 21.06
C TYR A 337 -0.59 4.77 21.65
N ALA A 338 -1.13 5.97 21.91
CA ALA A 338 -0.40 7.04 22.58
C ALA A 338 0.07 6.64 23.98
N GLN A 339 -0.80 6.02 24.78
CA GLN A 339 -0.46 5.50 26.11
C GLN A 339 0.67 4.46 26.05
N LEU A 340 0.59 3.49 25.13
CA LEU A 340 1.63 2.48 24.94
C LEU A 340 2.97 3.11 24.54
N ARG A 341 2.93 4.16 23.73
CA ARG A 341 4.15 4.89 23.34
C ARG A 341 4.78 5.65 24.49
N GLU A 342 4.01 6.35 25.29
CA GLU A 342 4.54 7.03 26.47
C GLU A 342 5.10 6.02 27.49
N ALA A 343 4.40 4.92 27.75
CA ALA A 343 4.92 3.84 28.59
C ALA A 343 6.25 3.28 28.07
N ARG A 344 6.40 3.07 26.76
CA ARG A 344 7.67 2.65 26.14
C ARG A 344 8.77 3.70 26.29
N LYS A 345 8.45 4.99 26.18
CA LYS A 345 9.40 6.09 26.40
C LYS A 345 9.86 6.17 27.86
N GLU A 346 8.99 5.86 28.82
CA GLU A 346 9.33 5.82 30.25
C GLU A 346 10.18 4.59 30.62
N GLN A 347 9.97 3.48 29.93
CA GLN A 347 10.78 2.26 30.07
C GLN A 347 12.17 2.38 29.41
N SER A 348 12.33 3.27 28.44
CA SER A 348 13.62 3.54 27.78
C SER A 348 14.70 3.98 28.79
N ALA A 349 15.77 3.20 28.86
CA ALA A 349 16.91 3.39 29.77
C ALA A 349 17.56 4.78 29.66
N ASN A 350 17.49 5.43 28.49
CA ASN A 350 18.05 6.76 28.27
C ASN A 350 17.30 7.85 29.07
N ARG A 351 15.98 7.74 29.23
CA ARG A 351 15.22 8.71 30.04
C ARG A 351 15.38 8.43 31.53
N ARG A 352 15.51 7.16 31.94
CA ARG A 352 15.86 6.78 33.33
C ARG A 352 17.25 7.29 33.73
N ARG A 353 18.25 7.20 32.84
CA ARG A 353 19.59 7.78 33.07
C ARG A 353 19.53 9.30 33.16
N HIS A 354 18.82 9.97 32.25
CA HIS A 354 18.69 11.43 32.30
C HIS A 354 17.95 11.91 33.54
N ARG A 355 16.89 11.21 33.97
CA ARG A 355 16.16 11.55 35.20
C ARG A 355 17.01 11.30 36.44
N ARG A 356 17.73 10.17 36.52
CA ARG A 356 18.70 9.92 37.61
C ARG A 356 19.82 10.96 37.66
N ASN A 357 20.33 11.39 36.51
CA ASN A 357 21.36 12.43 36.46
C ASN A 357 20.81 13.79 36.93
N LEU A 358 19.59 14.16 36.53
CA LEU A 358 18.93 15.37 37.03
C LEU A 358 18.67 15.32 38.53
N THR A 359 18.19 14.19 39.06
CA THR A 359 17.96 14.00 40.50
C THR A 359 19.26 14.04 41.30
N ARG A 360 20.37 13.53 40.73
CA ARG A 360 21.70 13.57 41.36
C ARG A 360 22.30 14.98 41.35
N LEU A 361 22.09 15.75 40.28
CA LEU A 361 22.50 17.16 40.20
C LEU A 361 21.72 18.02 41.21
N SER A 362 20.40 17.84 41.32
CA SER A 362 19.59 18.57 42.30
C SER A 362 19.93 18.25 43.75
N GLN A 363 20.48 17.05 44.03
CA GLN A 363 20.95 16.67 45.37
C GLN A 363 22.34 17.24 45.69
N GLN A 364 23.17 17.46 44.67
CA GLN A 364 24.49 18.10 44.82
C GLN A 364 24.40 19.62 44.94
N GLU A 365 23.35 20.26 44.40
CA GLU A 365 23.11 21.70 44.56
C GLU A 365 22.41 22.05 45.88
N ALA A 366 21.86 21.05 46.58
CA ALA A 366 21.18 21.20 47.87
C ALA A 366 22.05 20.76 49.07
N SER A 367 23.28 20.31 48.82
CA SER A 367 24.32 19.99 49.83
C SER A 367 25.43 21.03 49.72
#